data_AF-A0A7Y2NBA1-F1
#
_entry.id   AF-A0A7Y2NBA1-F1
#
_cell.length_a   1.000
_cell.length_b   1.000
_cell.length_c   1.000
_cell.angle_alpha   90.00
_cell.angle_beta   90.00
_cell.angle_gamma   90.00
#
_symmetry.space_group_name_H-M   'P 1'
#
loop_
_entity.id
_entity.type
_entity.pdbx_description
1 polymer ?
#
loop_
_entity_poly.entity_id
_entity_poly.type
_entity_poly.pdbx_seq_one_letter_code
_entity_poly.pdbx_strand_id
1 'polypeptide(L)'
;MRRISSIFVLVVASVLLDARAASAHGIGGRADLPVPLSFFLIGAGVALVISFVALAVLWPEPRFQSPLGARPISAPWLSPLRGLLRAGGLVVLGLVIVAGLADGNERALNIGPLLVWIVFWLVIPFASALVGNLWTSVNPWDTLARGMDIGTTERTDLIARYGVWPAAAAFFAFTWLELVYPDSGDPRVLTVAAVVYSVYVLVVMRLMGRVTGGTVGEAFTVYMRLLSAISPFGTVDGKLVWRGWLRALPTLPQWKGLWAFVVLMVATVSYDGLSGSEVWFELTNAGRDDVALGTAGLLGAIVVVGGGYWLASFAAARLAGSDKSPGEIANDFAHTLVPIALAYAVAHYFTLVLFEGQQLFAALSDPFSLGWDLFGTATWRVNVLLSPEAVWYIQVAVIVMGHVAGVVLAHDRALVEFEGENAVRSQYAMLILMVALTSLGLFILAG
;
A
#
# COMPACT_ATOMS: atom_id res chain seq x y z
N MET A 1 29.46 -23.74 -1.06
CA MET A 1 29.03 -23.68 0.37
C MET A 1 30.05 -22.98 1.29
N ARG A 2 31.37 -23.25 1.22
CA ARG A 2 32.37 -22.61 2.12
C ARG A 2 32.58 -21.09 1.98
N ARG A 3 32.25 -20.46 0.85
CA ARG A 3 32.43 -19.00 0.63
C ARG A 3 31.28 -18.13 1.17
N ILE A 4 30.11 -18.72 1.42
CA ILE A 4 28.91 -18.00 1.87
C ILE A 4 29.00 -17.70 3.38
N SER A 5 29.62 -18.59 4.15
CA SER A 5 29.82 -18.42 5.59
C SER A 5 30.78 -17.28 5.96
N SER A 6 31.74 -16.94 5.08
CA SER A 6 32.78 -15.95 5.39
C SER A 6 32.30 -14.50 5.23
N ILE A 7 31.37 -14.25 4.31
CA ILE A 7 30.79 -12.91 4.10
C ILE A 7 29.79 -12.57 5.23
N PHE A 8 29.04 -13.58 5.70
CA PHE A 8 28.09 -13.43 6.80
C PHE A 8 28.76 -13.04 8.13
N VAL A 9 29.95 -13.58 8.41
CA VAL A 9 30.70 -13.27 9.64
C VAL A 9 31.30 -11.86 9.63
N LEU A 10 31.71 -11.34 8.46
CA LEU A 10 32.29 -10.01 8.32
C LEU A 10 31.27 -8.87 8.51
N VAL A 11 30.03 -9.06 8.05
CA VAL A 11 28.95 -8.07 8.22
C VAL A 11 28.46 -7.99 9.66
N VAL A 12 28.44 -9.13 10.38
CA VAL A 12 28.05 -9.17 11.80
C VAL A 12 29.11 -8.50 12.69
N ALA A 13 30.40 -8.60 12.34
CA ALA A 13 31.48 -8.04 13.15
C ALA A 13 31.58 -6.50 13.06
N SER A 14 31.20 -5.87 11.94
CA SER A 14 31.29 -4.41 11.77
C SER A 14 30.17 -3.64 12.48
N VAL A 15 29.03 -4.29 12.76
CA VAL A 15 27.86 -3.65 13.41
C VAL A 15 28.03 -3.54 14.93
N LEU A 16 28.96 -4.27 15.54
CA LEU A 16 29.17 -4.28 16.98
C LEU A 16 30.03 -3.11 17.52
N LEU A 17 30.56 -2.24 16.65
CA LEU A 17 31.58 -1.25 17.04
C LEU A 17 31.11 0.22 17.11
N ASP A 18 29.84 0.53 16.86
CA ASP A 18 29.39 1.93 16.82
C ASP A 18 28.12 2.19 17.64
N ALA A 19 28.26 2.10 18.97
CA ALA A 19 27.26 2.58 19.93
C ALA A 19 27.76 3.87 20.58
N ARG A 20 27.20 5.03 20.18
CA ARG A 20 27.39 6.30 20.89
C ARG A 20 26.10 6.72 21.58
N ALA A 21 26.26 7.30 22.77
CA ALA A 21 25.19 7.75 23.64
C ALA A 21 24.53 9.05 23.13
N ALA A 22 23.20 9.10 23.14
CA ALA A 22 22.41 10.27 22.75
C ALA A 22 21.70 10.89 23.97
N SER A 23 21.70 12.23 24.03
CA SER A 23 21.07 13.06 25.05
C SER A 23 19.68 13.54 24.60
N ALA A 24 18.76 13.63 25.55
CA ALA A 24 17.32 13.86 25.38
C ALA A 24 16.93 15.27 24.88
N HIS A 25 15.77 15.39 24.20
CA HIS A 25 14.52 16.03 24.68
C HIS A 25 13.41 16.01 23.58
N GLY A 26 12.16 15.66 23.93
CA GLY A 26 10.97 15.91 23.09
C GLY A 26 9.82 14.91 23.30
N ILE A 27 8.64 15.40 23.71
CA ILE A 27 7.45 14.62 24.10
C ILE A 27 6.72 14.12 22.84
N GLY A 28 7.23 13.03 22.30
CA GLY A 28 6.62 12.13 21.31
C GLY A 28 7.19 10.73 21.58
N GLY A 29 7.10 10.32 22.85
CA GLY A 29 8.01 9.39 23.51
C GLY A 29 8.47 8.25 22.61
N ARG A 30 9.78 8.26 22.32
CA ARG A 30 10.56 7.08 21.95
C ARG A 30 10.18 6.01 22.98
N ALA A 31 9.35 5.04 22.60
CA ALA A 31 9.34 3.80 23.33
C ALA A 31 10.72 3.23 23.08
N ASP A 32 11.56 3.15 24.11
CA ASP A 32 12.79 2.38 24.01
C ASP A 32 12.42 1.03 23.40
N LEU A 33 12.98 0.72 22.23
CA LEU A 33 12.68 -0.54 21.57
C LEU A 33 12.91 -1.65 22.61
N PRO A 34 11.99 -2.61 22.74
CA PRO A 34 12.08 -3.61 23.79
C PRO A 34 13.40 -4.41 23.70
N VAL A 35 14.00 -4.43 22.51
CA VAL A 35 15.31 -5.00 22.20
C VAL A 35 15.99 -4.07 21.16
N PRO A 36 17.33 -3.95 21.12
CA PRO A 36 18.00 -3.13 20.11
C PRO A 36 17.59 -3.49 18.66
N LEU A 37 17.44 -2.48 17.81
CA LEU A 37 17.02 -2.62 16.40
C LEU A 37 17.83 -3.67 15.64
N SER A 38 19.12 -3.79 15.93
CA SER A 38 20.01 -4.78 15.31
C SER A 38 19.51 -6.22 15.46
N PHE A 39 18.92 -6.59 16.61
CA PHE A 39 18.36 -7.93 16.80
C PHE A 39 17.13 -8.16 15.93
N PHE A 40 16.28 -7.15 15.75
CA PHE A 40 15.13 -7.24 14.85
C PHE A 40 15.57 -7.36 13.38
N LEU A 41 16.57 -6.58 12.96
CA LEU A 41 17.13 -6.67 11.60
C LEU A 41 17.73 -8.05 11.34
N ILE A 42 18.52 -8.59 12.27
CA ILE A 42 19.09 -9.94 12.16
C ILE A 42 17.98 -10.98 12.13
N GLY A 43 17.02 -10.91 13.06
CA GLY A 43 15.91 -11.86 13.16
C GLY A 43 15.06 -11.90 11.89
N ALA A 44 14.71 -10.73 11.34
CA ALA A 44 13.96 -10.63 10.09
C ALA A 44 14.77 -11.16 8.89
N GLY A 45 16.06 -10.84 8.81
CA GLY A 45 16.95 -11.39 7.78
C GLY A 45 17.03 -12.92 7.84
N VAL A 46 17.20 -13.49 9.04
CA VAL A 46 17.21 -14.95 9.24
C VAL A 46 15.85 -15.57 8.87
N ALA A 47 14.73 -14.95 9.27
CA ALA A 47 13.40 -15.44 8.93
C ALA A 47 13.17 -15.53 7.41
N LEU A 48 13.66 -14.54 6.64
CA LEU A 48 13.55 -14.55 5.18
C LEU A 48 14.44 -15.60 4.53
N VAL A 49 15.68 -15.75 5.01
CA VAL A 49 16.59 -16.80 4.51
C VAL A 49 16.00 -18.18 4.78
N ILE A 50 15.47 -18.41 5.98
CA ILE A 50 14.81 -19.68 6.33
C ILE A 50 13.58 -19.90 5.44
N SER A 51 12.74 -18.88 5.25
CA SER A 51 11.55 -18.96 4.38
C SER A 51 11.94 -19.30 2.95
N PHE A 52 13.01 -18.71 2.44
CA PHE A 52 13.54 -18.98 1.11
C PHE A 52 14.02 -20.43 0.96
N VAL A 53 14.82 -20.92 1.91
CA VAL A 53 15.29 -22.31 1.94
C VAL A 53 14.12 -23.28 2.06
N ALA A 54 13.13 -22.97 2.91
CA ALA A 54 11.95 -23.79 3.08
C ALA A 54 11.13 -23.88 1.78
N LEU A 55 10.95 -22.77 1.07
CA LEU A 55 10.25 -22.76 -0.22
C LEU A 55 10.98 -23.58 -1.29
N ALA A 56 12.30 -23.44 -1.39
CA ALA A 56 13.12 -24.22 -2.33
C ALA A 56 12.99 -25.75 -2.13
N VAL A 57 12.68 -26.21 -0.92
CA VAL A 57 12.50 -27.64 -0.60
C VAL A 57 11.03 -28.08 -0.65
N LEU A 58 10.11 -27.27 -0.11
CA LEU A 58 8.72 -27.65 0.13
C LEU A 58 7.76 -27.22 -1.00
N TRP A 59 8.23 -26.38 -1.91
CA TRP A 59 7.45 -25.80 -3.02
C TRP A 59 8.17 -25.98 -4.38
N PRO A 60 8.44 -27.23 -4.81
CA PRO A 60 9.25 -27.47 -6.01
C PRO A 60 8.56 -27.09 -7.34
N GLU A 61 7.25 -26.88 -7.34
CA GLU A 61 6.44 -26.62 -8.53
C GLU A 61 5.52 -25.40 -8.32
N PRO A 62 5.19 -24.63 -9.36
CA PRO A 62 4.24 -23.52 -9.25
C PRO A 62 2.86 -24.02 -8.81
N ARG A 63 2.28 -23.39 -7.78
CA ARG A 63 0.95 -23.74 -7.23
C ARG A 63 -0.08 -22.63 -7.38
N PHE A 64 0.34 -21.38 -7.63
CA PHE A 64 -0.57 -20.23 -7.74
C PHE A 64 -0.89 -19.80 -9.17
N GLN A 65 -0.39 -20.53 -10.16
CA GLN A 65 -0.48 -20.19 -11.59
C GLN A 65 -1.60 -20.94 -12.31
N SER A 66 -2.12 -21.99 -11.67
CA SER A 66 -3.29 -22.74 -12.16
C SER A 66 -4.59 -21.96 -11.93
N PRO A 67 -5.66 -22.24 -12.71
CA PRO A 67 -6.95 -21.58 -12.56
C PRO A 67 -7.42 -21.59 -11.10
N LEU A 68 -7.91 -20.44 -10.62
CA LEU A 68 -8.42 -20.30 -9.26
C LEU A 68 -9.41 -21.44 -8.98
N GLY A 69 -9.13 -22.27 -7.98
CA GLY A 69 -10.07 -23.25 -7.44
C GLY A 69 -11.20 -22.56 -6.68
N ALA A 70 -11.92 -21.67 -7.39
CA ALA A 70 -12.93 -20.78 -6.86
C ALA A 70 -14.13 -21.59 -6.39
N ARG A 71 -14.37 -21.58 -5.08
CA ARG A 71 -15.54 -22.21 -4.48
C ARG A 71 -16.63 -21.15 -4.32
N PRO A 72 -17.79 -21.30 -4.96
CA PRO A 72 -18.86 -20.31 -4.85
C PRO A 72 -19.33 -20.20 -3.41
N ILE A 73 -19.56 -18.96 -2.95
CA ILE A 73 -20.16 -18.65 -1.66
C ILE A 73 -21.55 -18.11 -1.92
N SER A 74 -22.57 -18.75 -1.34
CA SER A 74 -23.93 -18.22 -1.39
C SER A 74 -24.06 -17.04 -0.43
N ALA A 75 -24.24 -15.84 -0.99
CA ALA A 75 -24.40 -14.60 -0.22
C ALA A 75 -25.50 -13.73 -0.84
N PRO A 76 -26.77 -14.17 -0.80
CA PRO A 76 -27.89 -13.45 -1.43
C PRO A 76 -28.12 -12.06 -0.82
N TRP A 77 -27.73 -11.86 0.45
CA TRP A 77 -27.81 -10.59 1.16
C TRP A 77 -26.90 -9.49 0.57
N LEU A 78 -25.89 -9.85 -0.24
CA LEU A 78 -25.01 -8.87 -0.89
C LEU A 78 -25.72 -8.08 -2.00
N SER A 79 -26.75 -8.64 -2.64
CA SER A 79 -27.42 -7.96 -3.77
C SER A 79 -28.16 -6.68 -3.37
N PRO A 80 -29.02 -6.65 -2.32
CA PRO A 80 -29.63 -5.40 -1.86
C PRO A 80 -28.58 -4.45 -1.26
N LEU A 81 -27.54 -4.98 -0.63
CA LEU A 81 -26.49 -4.18 0.00
C LEU A 81 -25.67 -3.38 -1.03
N ARG A 82 -25.51 -3.87 -2.27
CA ARG A 82 -24.78 -3.14 -3.32
C ARG A 82 -25.37 -1.76 -3.61
N GLY A 83 -26.70 -1.62 -3.62
CA GLY A 83 -27.35 -0.32 -3.82
C GLY A 83 -27.05 0.66 -2.69
N LEU A 84 -27.15 0.17 -1.45
CA LEU A 84 -26.83 0.95 -0.25
C LEU A 84 -25.35 1.35 -0.19
N LEU A 85 -24.43 0.46 -0.57
CA LEU A 85 -22.99 0.74 -0.60
C LEU A 85 -22.64 1.81 -1.64
N ARG A 86 -23.28 1.79 -2.81
CA ARG A 86 -23.11 2.83 -3.84
C ARG A 86 -23.60 4.18 -3.36
N ALA A 87 -24.78 4.21 -2.75
CA ALA A 87 -25.32 5.43 -2.14
C ALA A 87 -24.40 5.92 -1.02
N GLY A 88 -23.89 5.02 -0.17
CA GLY A 88 -22.91 5.33 0.88
C GLY A 88 -21.64 5.98 0.33
N GLY A 89 -21.11 5.46 -0.79
CA GLY A 89 -19.97 6.07 -1.48
C GLY A 89 -20.21 7.53 -1.89
N LEU A 90 -21.38 7.80 -2.49
CA LEU A 90 -21.79 9.16 -2.87
C LEU A 90 -21.98 10.06 -1.64
N VAL A 91 -22.58 9.53 -0.57
CA VAL A 91 -22.79 10.27 0.68
C VAL A 91 -21.45 10.64 1.29
N VAL A 92 -20.48 9.72 1.35
CA VAL A 92 -19.14 10.01 1.87
C VAL A 92 -18.44 11.07 1.04
N LEU A 93 -18.48 10.98 -0.30
CA LEU A 93 -17.91 12.02 -1.17
C LEU A 93 -18.60 13.38 -0.93
N GLY A 94 -19.93 13.39 -0.82
CA GLY A 94 -20.69 14.60 -0.51
C GLY A 94 -20.34 15.19 0.86
N LEU A 95 -20.19 14.35 1.89
CA LEU A 95 -19.78 14.78 3.23
C LEU A 95 -18.38 15.41 3.22
N VAL A 96 -17.41 14.83 2.51
CA VAL A 96 -16.07 15.43 2.38
C VAL A 96 -16.15 16.83 1.76
N ILE A 97 -16.94 17.00 0.70
CA ILE A 97 -17.10 18.30 0.03
C ILE A 97 -17.83 19.31 0.94
N VAL A 98 -18.93 18.92 1.58
CA VAL A 98 -19.71 19.83 2.42
C VAL A 98 -18.94 20.18 3.71
N ALA A 99 -18.27 19.21 4.32
CA ALA A 99 -17.51 19.42 5.56
C ALA A 99 -16.34 20.40 5.37
N GLY A 100 -15.72 20.45 4.19
CA GLY A 100 -14.68 21.43 3.91
C GLY A 100 -15.18 22.81 3.47
N LEU A 101 -16.44 22.93 3.09
CA LEU A 101 -17.09 24.22 2.84
C LEU A 101 -17.71 24.81 4.11
N ALA A 102 -17.99 23.99 5.12
CA ALA A 102 -18.51 24.42 6.40
C ALA A 102 -17.40 25.11 7.23
N ASP A 103 -17.68 26.32 7.72
CA ASP A 103 -16.82 27.03 8.66
C ASP A 103 -17.01 26.49 10.08
N GLY A 104 -16.29 25.41 10.41
CA GLY A 104 -16.20 24.88 11.77
C GLY A 104 -15.09 25.57 12.57
N ASN A 105 -15.36 25.88 13.84
CA ASN A 105 -14.40 26.53 14.74
C ASN A 105 -13.22 25.60 15.14
N GLU A 106 -13.39 24.28 15.01
CA GLU A 106 -12.37 23.28 15.38
C GLU A 106 -12.01 22.36 14.21
N ARG A 107 -10.87 22.66 13.56
CA ARG A 107 -10.39 21.87 12.40
C ARG A 107 -10.08 20.41 12.73
N ALA A 108 -9.68 20.12 13.97
CA ALA A 108 -9.32 18.77 14.41
C ALA A 108 -10.51 17.79 14.46
N LEU A 109 -11.74 18.29 14.64
CA LEU A 109 -12.94 17.45 14.68
C LEU A 109 -13.69 17.42 13.34
N ASN A 110 -13.13 18.04 12.29
CA ASN A 110 -13.77 18.04 10.98
C ASN A 110 -13.81 16.61 10.41
N ILE A 111 -14.99 16.17 9.98
CA ILE A 111 -15.17 14.81 9.49
C ILE A 111 -14.47 14.56 8.14
N GLY A 112 -14.22 15.60 7.34
CA GLY A 112 -13.62 15.51 6.00
C GLY A 112 -12.24 14.84 6.00
N PRO A 113 -11.24 15.38 6.74
CA PRO A 113 -9.93 14.75 6.89
C PRO A 113 -10.00 13.31 7.44
N LEU A 114 -10.86 13.03 8.41
CA LEU A 114 -11.01 11.67 8.96
C LEU A 114 -11.57 10.69 7.90
N LEU A 115 -12.54 11.12 7.10
CA LEU A 115 -13.09 10.29 6.03
C LEU A 115 -12.07 10.02 4.92
N VAL A 116 -11.27 11.02 4.54
CA VAL A 116 -10.26 10.85 3.49
C VAL A 116 -9.07 10.03 4.00
N TRP A 117 -8.41 10.49 5.06
CA TRP A 117 -7.13 9.94 5.50
C TRP A 117 -7.24 8.68 6.34
N ILE A 118 -8.34 8.49 7.08
CA ILE A 118 -8.50 7.28 7.89
C ILE A 118 -9.41 6.28 7.17
N VAL A 119 -10.64 6.67 6.87
CA VAL A 119 -11.63 5.71 6.35
C VAL A 119 -11.26 5.27 4.94
N PHE A 120 -11.14 6.23 4.02
CA PHE A 120 -10.91 5.96 2.61
C PHE A 120 -9.48 5.47 2.33
N TRP A 121 -8.48 6.15 2.87
CA TRP A 121 -7.08 5.85 2.55
C TRP A 121 -6.49 4.65 3.29
N LEU A 122 -7.00 4.32 4.49
CA LEU A 122 -6.43 3.25 5.33
C LEU A 122 -7.42 2.10 5.58
N VAL A 123 -8.58 2.40 6.16
CA VAL A 123 -9.54 1.36 6.57
C VAL A 123 -10.08 0.58 5.37
N ILE A 124 -10.55 1.25 4.31
CA ILE A 124 -11.08 0.58 3.11
C ILE A 124 -10.02 -0.32 2.44
N PRO A 125 -8.78 0.12 2.18
CA PRO A 125 -7.77 -0.74 1.55
C PRO A 125 -7.33 -1.90 2.46
N PHE A 126 -7.16 -1.67 3.77
CA PHE A 126 -6.82 -2.75 4.71
C PHE A 126 -7.95 -3.79 4.80
N ALA A 127 -9.19 -3.32 4.92
CA ALA A 127 -10.35 -4.20 4.89
C ALA A 127 -10.44 -4.94 3.54
N SER A 128 -10.16 -4.27 2.43
CA SER A 128 -10.21 -4.88 1.09
C SER A 128 -9.21 -6.01 0.92
N ALA A 129 -8.03 -5.91 1.54
CA ALA A 129 -7.05 -6.99 1.57
C ALA A 129 -7.54 -8.24 2.34
N LEU A 130 -8.47 -8.06 3.29
CA LEU A 130 -9.05 -9.15 4.08
C LEU A 130 -10.30 -9.73 3.41
N VAL A 131 -11.26 -8.88 3.00
CA VAL A 131 -12.61 -9.33 2.60
C VAL A 131 -12.89 -9.26 1.10
N GLY A 132 -11.94 -8.79 0.29
CA GLY A 132 -12.08 -8.65 -1.15
C GLY A 132 -12.37 -7.21 -1.57
N ASN A 133 -12.65 -6.97 -2.85
CA ASN A 133 -12.68 -5.62 -3.40
C ASN A 133 -13.93 -4.82 -2.98
N LEU A 134 -13.87 -4.13 -1.84
CA LEU A 134 -14.93 -3.27 -1.33
C LEU A 134 -15.16 -2.05 -2.24
N TRP A 135 -14.08 -1.53 -2.83
CA TRP A 135 -14.09 -0.34 -3.67
C TRP A 135 -15.09 -0.42 -4.82
N THR A 136 -15.19 -1.58 -5.50
CA THR A 136 -16.19 -1.77 -6.58
C THR A 136 -17.65 -1.53 -6.17
N SER A 137 -17.95 -1.64 -4.88
CA SER A 137 -19.30 -1.43 -4.35
C SER A 137 -19.54 -0.01 -3.85
N VAL A 138 -18.48 0.68 -3.40
CA VAL A 138 -18.57 2.03 -2.80
C VAL A 138 -18.00 3.13 -3.70
N ASN A 139 -17.46 2.82 -4.88
CA ASN A 139 -16.83 3.80 -5.77
C ASN A 139 -17.85 4.87 -6.20
N PRO A 140 -17.70 6.13 -5.73
CA PRO A 140 -18.65 7.18 -6.05
C PRO A 140 -18.57 7.59 -7.51
N TRP A 141 -17.38 7.54 -8.12
CA TRP A 141 -17.16 7.96 -9.50
C TRP A 141 -17.75 7.01 -10.53
N ASP A 142 -17.64 5.68 -10.32
CA ASP A 142 -18.36 4.70 -11.17
C ASP A 142 -19.89 4.88 -11.02
N THR A 143 -20.35 5.21 -9.81
CA THR A 143 -21.78 5.45 -9.55
C THR A 143 -22.28 6.70 -10.28
N LEU A 144 -21.54 7.82 -10.20
CA LEU A 144 -21.82 9.05 -10.95
C LEU A 144 -21.80 8.80 -12.46
N ALA A 145 -20.75 8.13 -12.97
CA ALA A 145 -20.62 7.86 -14.39
C ALA A 145 -21.78 7.01 -14.94
N ARG A 146 -22.28 6.05 -14.16
CA ARG A 146 -23.50 5.29 -14.51
C ARG A 146 -24.75 6.16 -14.51
N GLY A 147 -24.92 7.01 -13.49
CA GLY A 147 -26.11 7.86 -13.38
C GLY A 147 -26.17 8.99 -14.42
N MET A 148 -25.02 9.39 -14.95
CA MET A 148 -24.87 10.46 -15.93
C MET A 148 -24.61 9.96 -17.37
N ASP A 149 -24.68 8.64 -17.61
CA ASP A 149 -24.38 8.01 -18.90
C ASP A 149 -23.01 8.42 -19.50
N ILE A 150 -21.99 8.56 -18.64
CA ILE A 150 -20.62 8.88 -19.03
C ILE A 150 -19.90 7.61 -19.49
N GLY A 151 -19.16 7.70 -20.60
CA GLY A 151 -18.29 6.62 -21.07
C GLY A 151 -19.03 5.40 -21.61
N THR A 152 -20.16 5.59 -22.29
CA THR A 152 -20.98 4.51 -22.88
C THR A 152 -20.27 3.72 -23.98
N THR A 153 -19.28 4.32 -24.65
CA THR A 153 -18.45 3.67 -25.65
C THR A 153 -17.11 3.26 -25.04
N GLU A 154 -16.82 1.95 -25.04
CA GLU A 154 -15.57 1.41 -24.53
C GLU A 154 -14.45 1.46 -25.58
N ARG A 155 -13.27 1.94 -25.16
CA ARG A 155 -12.05 2.06 -25.98
C ARG A 155 -10.95 1.17 -25.43
N THR A 156 -11.17 -0.14 -25.52
CA THR A 156 -10.28 -1.17 -24.96
C THR A 156 -8.88 -1.16 -25.59
N ASP A 157 -8.73 -0.62 -26.80
CA ASP A 157 -7.45 -0.37 -27.46
C ASP A 157 -6.50 0.49 -26.61
N LEU A 158 -7.06 1.39 -25.81
CA LEU A 158 -6.30 2.30 -24.96
C LEU A 158 -5.65 1.61 -23.75
N ILE A 159 -6.14 0.42 -23.34
CA ILE A 159 -5.49 -0.41 -22.31
C ILE A 159 -4.09 -0.82 -22.77
N ALA A 160 -3.97 -1.29 -24.01
CA ALA A 160 -2.69 -1.71 -24.56
C ALA A 160 -1.75 -0.52 -24.81
N ARG A 161 -2.30 0.68 -25.06
CA ARG A 161 -1.52 1.90 -25.30
C ARG A 161 -0.98 2.52 -24.01
N TYR A 162 -1.85 2.74 -23.02
CA TYR A 162 -1.51 3.51 -21.83
C TYR A 162 -1.30 2.65 -20.57
N GLY A 163 -1.90 1.45 -20.52
CA GLY A 163 -1.91 0.65 -19.29
C GLY A 163 -2.37 1.48 -18.09
N VAL A 164 -1.70 1.30 -16.95
CA VAL A 164 -2.03 1.98 -15.69
C VAL A 164 -1.26 3.28 -15.45
N TRP A 165 -0.57 3.83 -16.46
CA TRP A 165 0.18 5.09 -16.31
C TRP A 165 -0.69 6.29 -15.88
N PRO A 166 -1.91 6.50 -16.40
CA PRO A 166 -2.77 7.59 -15.93
C PRO A 166 -3.11 7.43 -14.44
N ALA A 167 -3.44 6.21 -14.01
CA ALA A 167 -3.67 5.88 -12.61
C ALA A 167 -2.42 6.10 -11.74
N ALA A 168 -1.22 5.75 -12.23
CA ALA A 168 0.04 5.98 -11.52
C ALA A 168 0.32 7.46 -11.31
N ALA A 169 0.09 8.31 -12.32
CA ALA A 169 0.23 9.76 -12.20
C ALA A 169 -0.76 10.34 -11.19
N ALA A 170 -2.02 9.89 -11.21
CA ALA A 170 -3.03 10.31 -10.25
C ALA A 170 -2.73 9.83 -8.81
N PHE A 171 -2.17 8.62 -8.66
CA PHE A 171 -1.70 8.10 -7.37
C PHE A 171 -0.51 8.91 -6.82
N PHE A 172 0.44 9.27 -7.68
CA PHE A 172 1.55 10.16 -7.31
C PHE A 172 1.05 11.53 -6.86
N ALA A 173 0.10 12.14 -7.59
CA ALA A 173 -0.48 13.42 -7.19
C ALA A 173 -1.19 13.34 -5.84
N PHE A 174 -1.92 12.25 -5.57
CA PHE A 174 -2.58 12.01 -4.29
C PHE A 174 -1.56 11.86 -3.14
N THR A 175 -0.53 11.05 -3.32
CA THR A 175 0.50 10.84 -2.28
C THR A 175 1.43 12.04 -2.10
N TRP A 176 1.64 12.86 -3.14
CA TRP A 176 2.31 14.14 -3.00
C TRP A 176 1.47 15.12 -2.17
N LEU A 177 0.15 15.17 -2.40
CA LEU A 177 -0.77 15.95 -1.58
C LEU A 177 -0.73 15.48 -0.12
N GLU A 178 -0.68 14.18 0.12
CA GLU A 178 -0.60 13.61 1.47
C GLU A 178 0.70 13.98 2.18
N LEU A 179 1.85 13.76 1.52
CA LEU A 179 3.16 13.67 2.17
C LEU A 179 4.04 14.91 2.01
N VAL A 180 3.72 15.81 1.08
CA VAL A 180 4.57 16.96 0.73
C VAL A 180 3.81 18.28 0.85
N TYR A 181 2.51 18.29 0.60
CA TYR A 181 1.72 19.51 0.70
C TYR A 181 1.51 19.90 2.19
N PRO A 182 1.89 21.12 2.62
CA PRO A 182 1.91 21.48 4.04
C PRO A 182 0.55 21.39 4.74
N ASP A 183 -0.54 21.69 4.02
CA ASP A 183 -1.89 21.75 4.57
C ASP A 183 -2.75 20.55 4.12
N SER A 184 -2.15 19.36 4.03
CA SER A 184 -2.84 18.13 3.60
C SER A 184 -4.02 17.72 4.51
N GLY A 185 -4.01 18.19 5.77
CA GLY A 185 -5.10 18.04 6.73
C GLY A 185 -6.19 19.10 6.64
N ASP A 186 -6.07 20.14 5.81
CA ASP A 186 -7.08 21.21 5.71
C ASP A 186 -8.33 20.71 4.95
N PRO A 187 -9.54 20.77 5.55
CA PRO A 187 -10.78 20.36 4.90
C PRO A 187 -11.06 21.05 3.55
N ARG A 188 -10.66 22.32 3.37
CA ARG A 188 -10.83 23.07 2.13
C ARG A 188 -9.91 22.53 1.03
N VAL A 189 -8.68 22.19 1.38
CA VAL A 189 -7.72 21.55 0.46
C VAL A 189 -8.26 20.21 0.00
N LEU A 190 -8.78 19.40 0.91
CA LEU A 190 -9.40 18.10 0.60
C LEU A 190 -10.67 18.23 -0.25
N THR A 191 -11.45 19.29 -0.05
CA THR A 191 -12.61 19.59 -0.92
C THR A 191 -12.17 19.86 -2.34
N VAL A 192 -11.17 20.73 -2.53
CA VAL A 192 -10.62 21.03 -3.86
C VAL A 192 -10.05 19.77 -4.50
N ALA A 193 -9.26 19.00 -3.74
CA ALA A 193 -8.69 17.74 -4.22
C ALA A 193 -9.77 16.73 -4.64
N ALA A 194 -10.82 16.55 -3.83
CA ALA A 194 -11.93 15.66 -4.13
C ALA A 194 -12.68 16.08 -5.40
N VAL A 195 -12.91 17.38 -5.60
CA VAL A 195 -13.55 17.91 -6.82
C VAL A 195 -12.66 17.72 -8.04
N VAL A 196 -11.38 18.12 -7.96
CA VAL A 196 -10.41 17.98 -9.07
C VAL A 196 -10.25 16.51 -9.45
N TYR A 197 -10.11 15.63 -8.47
CA TYR A 197 -10.00 14.19 -8.69
C TYR A 197 -11.28 13.62 -9.31
N SER A 198 -12.46 14.05 -8.85
CA SER A 198 -13.74 13.64 -9.45
C SER A 198 -13.84 14.03 -10.92
N VAL A 199 -13.47 15.27 -11.26
CA VAL A 199 -13.43 15.74 -12.65
C VAL A 199 -12.46 14.90 -13.48
N TYR A 200 -11.25 14.66 -12.97
CA TYR A 200 -10.25 13.82 -13.62
C TYR A 200 -10.81 12.42 -13.96
N VAL A 201 -11.38 11.73 -12.97
CA VAL A 201 -11.90 10.37 -13.17
C VAL A 201 -13.04 10.34 -14.19
N LEU A 202 -13.97 11.30 -14.10
CA LEU A 202 -15.09 11.38 -15.04
C LEU A 202 -14.63 11.70 -16.47
N VAL A 203 -13.60 12.56 -16.63
CA VAL A 203 -12.98 12.83 -17.94
C VAL A 203 -12.30 11.57 -18.50
N VAL A 204 -11.53 10.85 -17.68
CA VAL A 204 -10.89 9.59 -18.08
C VAL A 204 -11.94 8.56 -18.52
N MET A 205 -13.01 8.38 -17.74
CA MET A 205 -14.14 7.50 -18.09
C MET A 205 -14.86 7.96 -19.36
N ARG A 206 -15.01 9.27 -19.58
CA ARG A 206 -15.60 9.81 -20.81
C ARG A 206 -14.76 9.51 -22.05
N LEU A 207 -13.44 9.65 -21.94
CA LEU A 207 -12.51 9.49 -23.07
C LEU A 207 -12.23 8.02 -23.42
N MET A 208 -12.10 7.17 -22.40
CA MET A 208 -11.71 5.76 -22.58
C MET A 208 -12.89 4.78 -22.53
N GLY A 209 -14.06 5.22 -22.05
CA GLY A 209 -15.16 4.35 -21.67
C GLY A 209 -15.18 4.13 -20.15
N ARG A 210 -16.36 3.91 -19.58
CA ARG A 210 -16.56 3.83 -18.12
C ARG A 210 -15.78 2.66 -17.52
N VAL A 211 -15.90 1.48 -18.13
CA VAL A 211 -15.22 0.28 -17.65
C VAL A 211 -13.73 0.39 -17.90
N THR A 212 -13.32 0.77 -19.11
CA THR A 212 -11.91 0.87 -19.48
C THR A 212 -11.18 1.94 -18.67
N GLY A 213 -11.72 3.16 -18.63
CA GLY A 213 -11.18 4.28 -17.87
C GLY A 213 -11.13 3.99 -16.36
N GLY A 214 -12.19 3.39 -15.79
CA GLY A 214 -12.16 2.94 -14.39
C GLY A 214 -11.11 1.85 -14.14
N THR A 215 -10.92 0.94 -15.09
CA THR A 215 -10.01 -0.21 -14.93
C THR A 215 -8.54 0.19 -14.92
N VAL A 216 -8.12 1.18 -15.72
CA VAL A 216 -6.69 1.51 -15.86
C VAL A 216 -6.33 2.98 -15.60
N GLY A 217 -7.31 3.88 -15.56
CA GLY A 217 -7.07 5.30 -15.33
C GLY A 217 -7.47 5.79 -13.94
N GLU A 218 -8.32 5.07 -13.20
CA GLU A 218 -8.72 5.45 -11.84
C GLU A 218 -7.77 4.84 -10.80
N ALA A 219 -7.01 5.69 -10.11
CA ALA A 219 -5.90 5.28 -9.24
C ALA A 219 -6.33 4.35 -8.11
N PHE A 220 -7.45 4.65 -7.46
CA PHE A 220 -7.93 3.88 -6.32
C PHE A 220 -8.57 2.56 -6.75
N THR A 221 -9.18 2.47 -7.94
CA THR A 221 -9.55 1.17 -8.53
C THR A 221 -8.33 0.29 -8.75
N VAL A 222 -7.23 0.84 -9.26
CA VAL A 222 -5.98 0.08 -9.42
C VAL A 222 -5.42 -0.36 -8.06
N TYR A 223 -5.27 0.58 -7.13
CA TYR A 223 -4.75 0.34 -5.78
C TYR A 223 -5.57 -0.71 -5.01
N MET A 224 -6.89 -0.54 -4.94
CA MET A 224 -7.79 -1.43 -4.21
C MET A 224 -7.87 -2.82 -4.85
N ARG A 225 -7.77 -2.91 -6.18
CA ARG A 225 -7.71 -4.20 -6.88
C ARG A 225 -6.41 -4.94 -6.58
N LEU A 226 -5.27 -4.24 -6.51
CA LEU A 226 -4.00 -4.84 -6.11
C LEU A 226 -4.08 -5.39 -4.69
N LEU A 227 -4.51 -4.56 -3.73
CA LEU A 227 -4.60 -4.96 -2.33
C LEU A 227 -5.64 -6.07 -2.10
N SER A 228 -6.82 -5.98 -2.71
CA SER A 228 -7.84 -7.02 -2.58
C SER A 228 -7.48 -8.34 -3.27
N ALA A 229 -6.46 -8.38 -4.14
CA ALA A 229 -5.94 -9.63 -4.69
C ALA A 229 -5.24 -10.51 -3.64
N ILE A 230 -4.88 -9.96 -2.48
CA ILE A 230 -4.39 -10.72 -1.31
C ILE A 230 -5.52 -11.56 -0.70
N SER A 231 -6.74 -11.02 -0.67
CA SER A 231 -7.90 -11.61 0.00
C SER A 231 -8.24 -13.01 -0.52
N PRO A 232 -8.66 -13.93 0.36
CA PRO A 232 -9.13 -15.23 -0.06
C PRO A 232 -10.52 -15.17 -0.67
N PHE A 233 -11.17 -14.02 -0.67
CA PHE A 233 -12.46 -13.76 -1.29
C PHE A 233 -12.30 -12.99 -2.60
N GLY A 234 -13.21 -13.20 -3.53
CA GLY A 234 -13.28 -12.46 -4.78
C GLY A 234 -14.63 -12.62 -5.46
N THR A 235 -14.75 -12.03 -6.65
CA THR A 235 -15.96 -12.13 -7.46
C THR A 235 -15.60 -12.73 -8.82
N VAL A 236 -16.32 -13.78 -9.22
CA VAL A 236 -16.23 -14.40 -10.56
C VAL A 236 -17.64 -14.41 -11.13
N ASP A 237 -17.83 -13.85 -12.33
CA ASP A 237 -19.14 -13.72 -13.01
C ASP A 237 -20.23 -13.12 -12.11
N GLY A 238 -19.86 -12.12 -11.31
CA GLY A 238 -20.76 -11.43 -10.38
C GLY A 238 -21.09 -12.17 -9.08
N LYS A 239 -20.61 -13.42 -8.91
CA LYS A 239 -20.82 -14.26 -7.72
C LYS A 239 -19.61 -14.21 -6.79
N LEU A 240 -19.87 -14.18 -5.49
CA LEU A 240 -18.81 -14.26 -4.47
C LEU A 240 -18.19 -15.66 -4.46
N VAL A 241 -16.87 -15.72 -4.40
CA VAL A 241 -16.11 -16.98 -4.35
C VAL A 241 -15.02 -16.94 -3.29
N TRP A 242 -14.76 -18.10 -2.68
CA TRP A 242 -13.52 -18.37 -1.97
C TRP A 242 -12.47 -18.86 -2.97
N ARG A 243 -11.36 -18.12 -3.09
CA ARG A 243 -10.23 -18.41 -3.98
C ARG A 243 -8.92 -18.69 -3.23
N GLY A 244 -8.89 -18.49 -1.91
CA GLY A 244 -7.69 -18.67 -1.07
C GLY A 244 -6.72 -17.48 -1.12
N TRP A 245 -5.95 -17.30 -0.05
CA TRP A 245 -5.03 -16.16 0.12
C TRP A 245 -3.98 -16.10 -0.99
N LEU A 246 -3.64 -14.88 -1.42
CA LEU A 246 -2.61 -14.55 -2.41
C LEU A 246 -2.83 -15.09 -3.84
N ARG A 247 -3.79 -15.99 -4.05
CA ARG A 247 -3.95 -16.70 -5.33
C ARG A 247 -4.36 -15.82 -6.51
N ALA A 248 -4.95 -14.65 -6.25
CA ALA A 248 -5.35 -13.75 -7.32
C ALA A 248 -4.22 -12.84 -7.82
N LEU A 249 -3.16 -12.64 -7.03
CA LEU A 249 -2.06 -11.74 -7.37
C LEU A 249 -1.34 -12.16 -8.67
N PRO A 250 -0.96 -13.43 -8.88
CA PRO A 250 -0.32 -13.86 -10.14
C PRO A 250 -1.25 -13.77 -11.35
N THR A 251 -2.57 -13.81 -11.13
CA THR A 251 -3.59 -13.75 -12.20
C THR A 251 -3.96 -12.32 -12.61
N LEU A 252 -3.38 -11.31 -11.95
CA LEU A 252 -3.64 -9.92 -12.30
C LEU A 252 -3.11 -9.63 -13.71
N PRO A 253 -3.87 -8.88 -14.53
CA PRO A 253 -3.39 -8.49 -15.84
C PRO A 253 -2.11 -7.68 -15.74
N GLN A 254 -1.13 -8.04 -16.57
CA GLN A 254 0.19 -7.42 -16.63
C GLN A 254 0.14 -6.11 -17.44
N TRP A 255 -0.66 -5.14 -16.97
CA TRP A 255 -0.78 -3.84 -17.64
C TRP A 255 0.57 -3.13 -17.73
N LYS A 256 0.76 -2.35 -18.80
CA LYS A 256 1.91 -1.45 -18.91
C LYS A 256 1.92 -0.48 -17.72
N GLY A 257 3.08 -0.30 -17.10
CA GLY A 257 3.25 0.58 -15.93
C GLY A 257 2.82 -0.03 -14.59
N LEU A 258 2.40 -1.30 -14.55
CA LEU A 258 2.00 -1.94 -13.29
C LEU A 258 3.16 -1.99 -12.29
N TRP A 259 4.35 -2.38 -12.73
CA TRP A 259 5.54 -2.35 -11.86
C TRP A 259 5.80 -0.97 -11.26
N ALA A 260 5.63 0.10 -12.03
CA ALA A 260 5.85 1.46 -11.56
C ALA A 260 4.78 1.86 -10.53
N PHE A 261 3.52 1.48 -10.74
CA PHE A 261 2.45 1.70 -9.78
C PHE A 261 2.74 1.00 -8.44
N VAL A 262 3.19 -0.25 -8.47
CA VAL A 262 3.51 -0.99 -7.23
C VAL A 262 4.77 -0.44 -6.56
N VAL A 263 5.77 -0.02 -7.32
CA VAL A 263 6.94 0.70 -6.78
C VAL A 263 6.51 2.00 -6.09
N LEU A 264 5.58 2.77 -6.68
CA LEU A 264 5.04 3.97 -6.04
C LEU A 264 4.40 3.63 -4.68
N MET A 265 3.61 2.56 -4.59
CA MET A 265 2.99 2.14 -3.32
C MET A 265 4.02 1.86 -2.21
N VAL A 266 5.18 1.28 -2.56
CA VAL A 266 6.24 1.00 -1.57
C VAL A 266 7.04 2.27 -1.26
N ALA A 267 7.39 3.03 -2.30
CA ALA A 267 8.24 4.21 -2.19
C ALA A 267 7.59 5.36 -1.41
N THR A 268 6.28 5.59 -1.54
CA THR A 268 5.58 6.67 -0.85
C THR A 268 5.57 6.46 0.65
N VAL A 269 5.26 5.24 1.13
CA VAL A 269 5.33 4.89 2.56
C VAL A 269 6.77 4.91 3.07
N SER A 270 7.73 4.56 2.21
CA SER A 270 9.15 4.63 2.57
C SER A 270 9.62 6.08 2.75
N TYR A 271 9.15 6.99 1.88
CA TYR A 271 9.39 8.42 2.01
C TYR A 271 8.70 9.00 3.24
N ASP A 272 7.45 8.61 3.52
CA ASP A 272 6.72 9.10 4.70
C ASP A 272 7.56 8.86 5.96
N GLY A 273 7.85 7.62 6.31
CA GLY A 273 8.57 7.39 7.55
C GLY A 273 10.04 7.85 7.52
N LEU A 274 10.70 7.92 6.35
CA LEU A 274 12.01 8.58 6.25
C LEU A 274 11.90 10.07 6.60
N SER A 275 10.95 10.79 6.01
CA SER A 275 10.77 12.24 6.21
C SER A 275 10.39 12.62 7.64
N GLY A 276 9.89 11.66 8.42
CA GLY A 276 9.59 11.83 9.85
C GLY A 276 10.76 11.51 10.78
N SER A 277 11.84 10.92 10.24
CA SER A 277 12.96 10.44 11.04
C SER A 277 13.99 11.53 11.38
N GLU A 278 14.77 11.29 12.44
CA GLU A 278 15.91 12.13 12.85
C GLU A 278 16.95 12.27 11.72
N VAL A 279 17.20 11.20 10.97
CA VAL A 279 18.13 11.19 9.82
C VAL A 279 17.72 12.21 8.76
N TRP A 280 16.43 12.34 8.47
CA TRP A 280 15.96 13.34 7.52
C TRP A 280 16.19 14.76 8.02
N PHE A 281 15.90 15.00 9.30
CA PHE A 281 16.12 16.31 9.92
C PHE A 281 17.61 16.69 9.90
N GLU A 282 18.50 15.76 10.24
CA GLU A 282 19.97 15.98 10.22
C GLU A 282 20.50 16.24 8.81
N LEU A 283 19.99 15.52 7.81
CA LEU A 283 20.44 15.67 6.42
C LEU A 283 19.99 16.99 5.79
N THR A 284 18.82 17.47 6.17
CA THR A 284 18.18 18.58 5.46
C THR A 284 18.21 19.89 6.22
N ASN A 285 18.43 19.85 7.55
CA ASN A 285 18.25 20.98 8.47
C ASN A 285 16.87 21.66 8.32
N ALA A 286 15.88 20.94 7.78
CA ALA A 286 14.56 21.42 7.50
C ALA A 286 13.52 20.39 7.97
N GLY A 287 12.37 20.89 8.43
CA GLY A 287 11.21 20.05 8.72
C GLY A 287 10.51 19.59 7.43
N ARG A 288 9.38 18.90 7.59
CA ARG A 288 8.52 18.44 6.48
C ARG A 288 7.85 19.57 5.68
N ASP A 289 7.93 20.81 6.17
CA ASP A 289 7.20 21.95 5.59
C ASP A 289 7.85 22.52 4.31
N ASP A 290 9.09 22.12 3.99
CA ASP A 290 9.74 22.53 2.73
C ASP A 290 9.25 21.67 1.57
N VAL A 291 8.35 22.26 0.76
CA VAL A 291 7.75 21.61 -0.40
C VAL A 291 8.78 21.17 -1.45
N ALA A 292 9.83 21.96 -1.69
CA ALA A 292 10.82 21.66 -2.72
C ALA A 292 11.67 20.45 -2.29
N LEU A 293 12.11 20.48 -1.04
CA LEU A 293 12.86 19.39 -0.43
C LEU A 293 12.01 18.13 -0.30
N GLY A 294 10.76 18.24 0.15
CA GLY A 294 9.85 17.10 0.27
C GLY A 294 9.53 16.47 -1.08
N THR A 295 9.36 17.30 -2.12
CA THR A 295 9.21 16.81 -3.51
C THR A 295 10.46 16.07 -3.96
N ALA A 296 11.65 16.63 -3.71
CA ALA A 296 12.92 15.98 -4.04
C ALA A 296 13.12 14.66 -3.27
N GLY A 297 12.73 14.62 -1.99
CA GLY A 297 12.76 13.43 -1.15
C GLY A 297 11.84 12.33 -1.65
N LEU A 298 10.59 12.66 -1.98
CA LEU A 298 9.62 11.71 -2.53
C LEU A 298 10.11 11.14 -3.86
N LEU A 299 10.58 11.99 -4.78
CA LEU A 299 11.16 11.55 -6.05
C LEU A 299 12.42 10.69 -5.83
N GLY A 300 13.26 11.06 -4.86
CA GLY A 300 14.44 10.30 -4.46
C GLY A 300 14.07 8.90 -3.98
N ALA A 301 13.07 8.76 -3.11
CA ALA A 301 12.58 7.48 -2.64
C ALA A 301 12.06 6.60 -3.79
N ILE A 302 11.32 7.19 -4.74
CA ILE A 302 10.84 6.49 -5.95
C ILE A 302 12.02 5.98 -6.80
N VAL A 303 13.05 6.81 -6.99
CA VAL A 303 14.26 6.45 -7.74
C VAL A 303 15.04 5.34 -7.03
N VAL A 304 15.20 5.40 -5.70
CA VAL A 304 15.94 4.39 -4.93
C VAL A 304 15.21 3.05 -4.94
N VAL A 305 13.91 3.03 -4.59
CA VAL A 305 13.11 1.80 -4.56
C VAL A 305 12.93 1.23 -5.96
N GLY A 306 12.57 2.08 -6.94
CA GLY A 306 12.39 1.68 -8.33
C GLY A 306 13.68 1.23 -9.01
N GLY A 307 14.79 1.94 -8.76
CA GLY A 307 16.12 1.58 -9.25
C GLY A 307 16.62 0.27 -8.66
N GLY A 308 16.42 0.06 -7.35
CA GLY A 308 16.72 -1.21 -6.68
C GLY A 308 15.91 -2.37 -7.25
N TYR A 309 14.61 -2.18 -7.45
CA TYR A 309 13.73 -3.18 -8.06
C TYR A 309 14.12 -3.50 -9.51
N TRP A 310 14.43 -2.47 -10.31
CA TRP A 310 14.88 -2.64 -11.68
C TRP A 310 16.23 -3.36 -11.75
N LEU A 311 17.19 -3.00 -10.88
CA LEU A 311 18.50 -3.66 -10.81
C LEU A 311 18.37 -5.13 -10.41
N ALA A 312 17.49 -5.45 -9.45
CA ALA A 312 17.20 -6.82 -9.07
C ALA A 312 16.58 -7.61 -10.23
N SER A 313 15.64 -7.00 -10.97
CA SER A 313 15.01 -7.60 -12.15
C SER A 313 16.02 -7.83 -13.27
N PHE A 314 16.92 -6.86 -13.50
CA PHE A 314 18.02 -6.98 -14.45
C PHE A 314 18.98 -8.12 -14.06
N ALA A 315 19.41 -8.17 -12.80
CA ALA A 315 20.28 -9.21 -12.31
C ALA A 315 19.62 -10.59 -12.39
N ALA A 316 18.33 -10.70 -12.06
CA ALA A 316 17.55 -11.92 -12.20
C ALA A 316 17.52 -12.40 -13.66
N ALA A 317 17.24 -11.51 -14.61
CA ALA A 317 17.24 -11.84 -16.04
C ALA A 317 18.60 -12.37 -16.52
N ARG A 318 19.70 -11.71 -16.11
CA ARG A 318 21.06 -12.09 -16.51
C ARG A 318 21.54 -13.38 -15.85
N LEU A 319 21.25 -13.59 -14.58
CA LEU A 319 21.61 -14.81 -13.86
C LEU A 319 20.83 -16.03 -14.36
N ALA A 320 19.62 -15.82 -14.87
CA ALA A 320 18.78 -16.87 -15.44
C ALA A 320 18.98 -17.12 -16.93
N GLY A 321 19.75 -16.26 -17.63
CA GLY A 321 19.93 -16.34 -19.08
C GLY A 321 18.65 -16.09 -19.88
N SER A 322 17.75 -15.21 -19.38
CA SER A 322 16.48 -14.89 -20.05
C SER A 322 16.67 -13.84 -21.14
N ASP A 323 15.95 -14.02 -22.25
CA ASP A 323 15.89 -13.07 -23.37
C ASP A 323 14.96 -11.88 -23.10
N LYS A 324 14.14 -11.94 -22.03
CA LYS A 324 13.25 -10.84 -21.65
C LYS A 324 14.01 -9.61 -21.22
N SER A 325 13.46 -8.45 -21.52
CA SER A 325 13.97 -7.19 -21.00
C SER A 325 13.77 -7.11 -19.48
N PRO A 326 14.61 -6.35 -18.75
CA PRO A 326 14.42 -6.10 -17.33
C PRO A 326 13.05 -5.51 -16.98
N GLY A 327 12.46 -4.73 -17.89
CA GLY A 327 11.12 -4.15 -17.72
C GLY A 327 10.01 -5.19 -17.79
N GLU A 328 10.16 -6.22 -18.64
CA GLU A 328 9.21 -7.35 -18.70
C GLU A 328 9.29 -8.20 -17.43
N ILE A 329 10.51 -8.53 -16.98
CA ILE A 329 10.72 -9.23 -15.70
C ILE A 329 10.17 -8.40 -14.53
N ALA A 330 10.46 -7.10 -14.49
CA ALA A 330 9.93 -6.21 -13.46
C ALA A 330 8.39 -6.19 -13.45
N ASN A 331 7.73 -6.24 -14.61
CA ASN A 331 6.27 -6.34 -14.67
C ASN A 331 5.79 -7.70 -14.17
N ASP A 332 6.40 -8.78 -14.65
CA ASP A 332 6.06 -10.16 -14.29
C ASP A 332 6.14 -10.43 -12.78
N PHE A 333 7.05 -9.76 -12.07
CA PHE A 333 7.23 -9.87 -10.63
C PHE A 333 6.53 -8.76 -9.83
N ALA A 334 5.85 -7.80 -10.46
CA ALA A 334 5.28 -6.64 -9.77
C ALA A 334 4.30 -7.02 -8.65
N HIS A 335 3.51 -8.07 -8.88
CA HIS A 335 2.54 -8.59 -7.91
C HIS A 335 3.17 -9.09 -6.60
N THR A 336 4.47 -9.41 -6.60
CA THR A 336 5.21 -9.90 -5.42
C THR A 336 5.48 -8.79 -4.40
N LEU A 337 5.48 -7.53 -4.84
CA LEU A 337 5.67 -6.36 -3.97
C LEU A 337 4.35 -5.90 -3.31
N VAL A 338 3.19 -6.36 -3.78
CA VAL A 338 1.89 -5.90 -3.27
C VAL A 338 1.67 -6.24 -1.78
N PRO A 339 1.97 -7.47 -1.29
CA PRO A 339 1.89 -7.77 0.14
C PRO A 339 2.87 -6.94 0.98
N ILE A 340 4.02 -6.58 0.42
CA ILE A 340 5.04 -5.76 1.09
C ILE A 340 4.54 -4.32 1.24
N ALA A 341 3.99 -3.75 0.17
CA ALA A 341 3.37 -2.44 0.21
C ALA A 341 2.24 -2.38 1.26
N LEU A 342 1.37 -3.40 1.31
CA LEU A 342 0.34 -3.49 2.34
C LEU A 342 0.94 -3.57 3.74
N ALA A 343 1.95 -4.41 3.94
CA ALA A 343 2.56 -4.59 5.26
C ALA A 343 3.25 -3.33 5.76
N TYR A 344 3.90 -2.57 4.88
CA TYR A 344 4.43 -1.25 5.21
C TYR A 344 3.32 -0.28 5.61
N ALA A 345 2.27 -0.15 4.79
CA ALA A 345 1.17 0.74 5.10
C ALA A 345 0.48 0.38 6.42
N VAL A 346 0.20 -0.91 6.65
CA VAL A 346 -0.42 -1.37 7.90
C VAL A 346 0.52 -1.13 9.08
N ALA A 347 1.80 -1.48 8.98
CA ALA A 347 2.73 -1.28 10.09
C ALA A 347 2.90 0.21 10.41
N HIS A 348 3.04 1.07 9.40
CA HIS A 348 3.25 2.49 9.59
C HIS A 348 2.01 3.21 10.13
N TYR A 349 0.82 2.90 9.60
CA TYR A 349 -0.42 3.59 9.98
C TYR A 349 -1.29 2.82 11.00
N PHE A 350 -0.76 1.76 11.63
CA PHE A 350 -1.54 0.92 12.56
C PHE A 350 -2.15 1.73 13.71
N THR A 351 -1.33 2.54 14.37
CA THR A 351 -1.75 3.38 15.51
C THR A 351 -2.70 4.49 15.08
N LEU A 352 -2.51 5.04 13.89
CA LEU A 352 -3.40 6.05 13.31
C LEU A 352 -4.81 5.47 13.14
N VAL A 353 -4.95 4.28 12.55
CA VAL A 353 -6.25 3.61 12.43
C VAL A 353 -6.84 3.25 13.79
N LEU A 354 -6.01 2.73 14.71
CA LEU A 354 -6.47 2.24 16.00
C LEU A 354 -6.92 3.35 16.96
N PHE A 355 -6.19 4.48 16.97
CA PHE A 355 -6.41 5.57 17.92
C PHE A 355 -7.13 6.74 17.27
N GLU A 356 -6.59 7.32 16.19
CA GLU A 356 -7.25 8.44 15.51
C GLU A 356 -8.54 8.02 14.82
N GLY A 357 -8.66 6.76 14.38
CA GLY A 357 -9.93 6.23 13.87
C GLY A 357 -11.07 6.27 14.87
N GLN A 358 -10.79 6.34 16.18
CA GLN A 358 -11.84 6.52 17.19
C GLN A 358 -12.41 7.93 17.20
N GLN A 359 -11.69 8.94 16.70
CA GLN A 359 -12.23 10.29 16.57
C GLN A 359 -13.43 10.35 15.62
N LEU A 360 -13.56 9.38 14.71
CA LEU A 360 -14.72 9.24 13.84
C LEU A 360 -16.03 9.10 14.63
N PHE A 361 -16.01 8.50 15.83
CA PHE A 361 -17.22 8.40 16.66
C PHE A 361 -17.70 9.77 17.15
N ALA A 362 -16.78 10.67 17.52
CA ALA A 362 -17.12 12.04 17.87
C ALA A 362 -17.58 12.83 16.63
N ALA A 363 -16.80 12.76 15.54
CA ALA A 363 -17.08 13.48 14.31
C ALA A 363 -18.39 13.04 13.64
N LEU A 364 -18.83 11.80 13.77
CA LEU A 364 -20.13 11.36 13.25
C LEU A 364 -21.31 11.97 14.02
N SER A 365 -21.14 12.26 15.31
CA SER A 365 -22.18 12.91 16.14
C SER A 365 -22.27 14.41 15.89
N ASP A 366 -21.16 15.07 15.52
CA ASP A 366 -21.12 16.48 15.15
C ASP A 366 -20.27 16.76 13.89
N PRO A 367 -20.73 16.31 12.70
CA PRO A 367 -19.92 16.30 11.47
C PRO A 367 -19.51 17.68 10.95
N PHE A 368 -20.21 18.74 11.38
CA PHE A 368 -19.97 20.11 10.96
C PHE A 368 -19.51 21.01 12.11
N SER A 369 -19.21 20.43 13.29
CA SER A 369 -18.80 21.17 14.50
C SER A 369 -19.81 22.27 14.89
N LEU A 370 -21.11 21.96 14.78
CA LEU A 370 -22.22 22.88 15.09
C LEU A 370 -22.78 22.68 16.51
N GLY A 371 -22.15 21.83 17.31
CA GLY A 371 -22.61 21.45 18.65
C GLY A 371 -23.71 20.38 18.63
N TRP A 372 -23.79 19.59 17.57
CA TRP A 372 -24.73 18.47 17.49
C TRP A 372 -24.28 17.29 18.34
N ASP A 373 -25.23 16.40 18.66
CA ASP A 373 -24.93 15.10 19.28
C ASP A 373 -25.87 14.04 18.72
N LEU A 374 -25.75 13.78 17.41
CA LEU A 374 -26.69 12.93 16.66
C LEU A 374 -26.77 11.50 17.20
N PHE A 375 -25.67 10.97 17.75
CA PHE A 375 -25.57 9.59 18.23
C PHE A 375 -25.19 9.47 19.71
N GLY A 376 -25.11 10.57 20.46
CA GLY A 376 -24.69 10.55 21.87
C GLY A 376 -23.19 10.36 22.07
N THR A 377 -22.38 10.57 21.02
CA THR A 377 -20.94 10.29 21.00
C THR A 377 -20.09 11.52 20.75
N ALA A 378 -20.65 12.73 20.73
CA ALA A 378 -19.88 13.97 20.49
C ALA A 378 -18.73 14.19 21.49
N THR A 379 -18.84 13.60 22.70
CA THR A 379 -17.81 13.68 23.77
C THR A 379 -16.89 12.46 23.83
N TRP A 380 -16.92 11.59 22.81
CA TRP A 380 -16.08 10.38 22.76
C TRP A 380 -14.59 10.74 22.88
N ARG A 381 -13.86 9.98 23.69
CA ARG A 381 -12.42 10.15 23.89
C ARG A 381 -11.70 8.91 23.39
N VAL A 382 -10.54 9.13 22.78
CA VAL A 382 -9.66 8.06 22.32
C VAL A 382 -9.25 7.19 23.51
N ASN A 383 -9.48 5.88 23.38
CA ASN A 383 -9.04 4.87 24.34
C ASN A 383 -7.75 4.21 23.85
N VAL A 384 -6.68 4.31 24.65
CA VAL A 384 -5.37 3.71 24.35
C VAL A 384 -5.37 2.26 24.81
N LEU A 385 -5.70 1.35 23.89
CA LEU A 385 -5.93 -0.07 24.17
C LEU A 385 -4.65 -0.93 24.22
N LEU A 386 -3.52 -0.46 23.67
CA LEU A 386 -2.30 -1.24 23.50
C LEU A 386 -1.09 -0.49 24.06
N SER A 387 -0.16 -1.22 24.67
CA SER A 387 1.14 -0.67 25.07
C SER A 387 2.03 -0.43 23.84
N PRO A 388 3.01 0.49 23.90
CA PRO A 388 3.94 0.73 22.81
C PRO A 388 4.72 -0.53 22.37
N GLU A 389 5.07 -1.41 23.32
CA GLU A 389 5.76 -2.66 23.03
C GLU A 389 4.86 -3.63 22.25
N ALA A 390 3.58 -3.72 22.62
CA ALA A 390 2.61 -4.54 21.89
C ALA A 390 2.41 -4.04 20.46
N VAL A 391 2.31 -2.71 20.29
CA VAL A 391 2.25 -2.07 18.97
C VAL A 391 3.47 -2.43 18.15
N TRP A 392 4.67 -2.28 18.71
CA TRP A 392 5.93 -2.61 18.04
C TRP A 392 5.96 -4.07 17.55
N TYR A 393 5.64 -5.04 18.42
CA TYR A 393 5.65 -6.46 18.03
C TYR A 393 4.62 -6.78 16.94
N ILE A 394 3.44 -6.16 16.97
CA ILE A 394 2.43 -6.31 15.92
C ILE A 394 2.96 -5.76 14.59
N GLN A 395 3.53 -4.57 14.59
CA GLN A 395 4.07 -3.92 13.38
C GLN A 395 5.22 -4.74 12.77
N VAL A 396 6.16 -5.22 13.59
CA VAL A 396 7.24 -6.11 13.14
C VAL A 396 6.67 -7.41 12.55
N ALA A 397 5.70 -8.04 13.22
CA ALA A 397 5.08 -9.26 12.74
C ALA A 397 4.40 -9.05 11.38
N VAL A 398 3.68 -7.93 11.20
CA VAL A 398 3.04 -7.55 9.94
C VAL A 398 4.07 -7.38 8.83
N ILE A 399 5.17 -6.66 9.09
CA ILE A 399 6.27 -6.47 8.11
C ILE A 399 6.83 -7.83 7.68
N VAL A 400 7.18 -8.69 8.63
CA VAL A 400 7.75 -10.02 8.33
C VAL A 400 6.76 -10.87 7.53
N MET A 401 5.48 -10.92 7.93
CA MET A 401 4.46 -11.68 7.20
C MET A 401 4.26 -11.19 5.76
N GLY A 402 4.25 -9.87 5.54
CA GLY A 402 4.16 -9.28 4.20
C GLY A 402 5.34 -9.66 3.30
N HIS A 403 6.55 -9.66 3.84
CA HIS A 403 7.75 -10.06 3.08
C HIS A 403 7.79 -11.55 2.81
N VAL A 404 7.41 -12.40 3.78
CA VAL A 404 7.29 -13.83 3.54
C VAL A 404 6.26 -14.11 2.44
N ALA A 405 5.10 -13.44 2.45
CA ALA A 405 4.12 -13.53 1.36
C ALA A 405 4.69 -13.09 0.01
N GLY A 406 5.47 -12.00 -0.01
CA GLY A 406 6.18 -11.55 -1.21
C GLY A 406 7.19 -12.57 -1.73
N VAL A 407 7.98 -13.19 -0.85
CA VAL A 407 8.94 -14.25 -1.19
C VAL A 407 8.24 -15.49 -1.73
N VAL A 408 7.11 -15.90 -1.14
CA VAL A 408 6.28 -17.01 -1.65
C VAL A 408 5.85 -16.74 -3.10
N LEU A 409 5.32 -15.54 -3.37
CA LEU A 409 4.88 -15.15 -4.71
C LEU A 409 6.06 -15.06 -5.69
N ALA A 410 7.19 -14.49 -5.27
CA ALA A 410 8.38 -14.39 -6.10
C ALA A 410 8.96 -15.77 -6.42
N HIS A 411 8.95 -16.69 -5.46
CA HIS A 411 9.39 -18.06 -5.67
C HIS A 411 8.49 -18.77 -6.69
N ASP A 412 7.16 -18.72 -6.48
CA ASP A 412 6.18 -19.33 -7.37
C ASP A 412 6.26 -18.76 -8.80
N ARG A 413 6.45 -17.44 -8.94
CA ARG A 413 6.63 -16.80 -10.25
C ARG A 413 7.93 -17.22 -10.93
N ALA A 414 9.03 -17.29 -10.19
CA ALA A 414 10.33 -17.69 -10.74
C ALA A 414 10.33 -19.13 -11.28
N LEU A 415 9.55 -20.04 -10.67
CA LEU A 415 9.39 -21.41 -11.16
C LEU A 415 8.63 -21.50 -12.50
N VAL A 416 7.82 -20.50 -12.84
CA VAL A 416 7.19 -20.40 -14.17
C VAL A 416 8.12 -19.72 -15.16
N GLU A 417 8.84 -18.70 -14.70
CA GLU A 417 9.61 -17.83 -15.57
C GLU A 417 10.94 -18.45 -16.01
N PHE A 418 11.54 -19.30 -15.18
CA PHE A 418 12.87 -19.85 -15.41
C PHE A 418 12.90 -21.36 -15.14
N GLU A 419 13.73 -22.09 -15.89
CA GLU A 419 13.85 -23.55 -15.77
C GLU A 419 14.98 -23.99 -14.83
N GLY A 420 14.73 -25.03 -14.03
CA GLY A 420 15.75 -25.76 -13.26
C GLY A 420 16.57 -24.86 -12.32
N GLU A 421 17.90 -25.00 -12.37
CA GLU A 421 18.82 -24.22 -11.52
C GLU A 421 18.74 -22.71 -11.74
N ASN A 422 18.28 -22.26 -12.92
CA ASN A 422 18.20 -20.84 -13.24
C ASN A 422 17.08 -20.14 -12.44
N ALA A 423 16.02 -20.86 -12.06
CA ALA A 423 14.98 -20.34 -11.15
C ALA A 423 15.54 -20.03 -9.76
N VAL A 424 16.46 -20.86 -9.25
CA VAL A 424 17.10 -20.63 -7.95
C VAL A 424 18.11 -19.48 -8.03
N ARG A 425 18.86 -19.37 -9.14
CA ARG A 425 19.87 -18.31 -9.33
C ARG A 425 19.24 -16.92 -9.46
N SER A 426 18.12 -16.80 -10.19
CA SER A 426 17.40 -15.54 -10.36
C SER A 426 16.89 -15.00 -9.02
N GLN A 427 16.52 -15.91 -8.11
CA GLN A 427 15.99 -15.58 -6.80
C GLN A 427 17.02 -14.94 -5.87
N TYR A 428 18.33 -15.10 -6.07
CA TYR A 428 19.32 -14.44 -5.20
C TYR A 428 19.23 -12.91 -5.29
N ALA A 429 19.06 -12.38 -6.50
CA ALA A 429 18.89 -10.93 -6.70
C ALA A 429 17.62 -10.42 -6.02
N MET A 430 16.51 -11.16 -6.17
CA MET A 430 15.24 -10.82 -5.53
C MET A 430 15.32 -10.95 -4.00
N LEU A 431 15.98 -11.97 -3.47
CA LEU A 431 16.16 -12.16 -2.02
C LEU A 431 16.95 -11.01 -1.40
N ILE A 432 18.03 -10.57 -2.05
CA ILE A 432 18.82 -9.42 -1.59
C ILE A 432 17.95 -8.17 -1.53
N LEU A 433 17.15 -7.91 -2.57
CA LEU A 433 16.20 -6.80 -2.57
C LEU A 433 15.18 -6.91 -1.43
N MET A 434 14.61 -8.09 -1.22
CA MET A 434 13.62 -8.33 -0.17
C MET A 434 14.20 -8.11 1.24
N VAL A 435 15.44 -8.54 1.47
CA VAL A 435 16.13 -8.30 2.75
C VAL A 435 16.43 -6.80 2.93
N ALA A 436 16.86 -6.12 1.87
CA ALA A 436 17.10 -4.68 1.90
C ALA A 436 15.81 -3.89 2.19
N LEU A 437 14.71 -4.23 1.52
CA LEU A 437 13.39 -3.66 1.81
C LEU A 437 12.97 -3.99 3.25
N THR A 438 13.07 -5.24 3.71
CA THR A 438 12.68 -5.56 5.10
C THR A 438 13.46 -4.73 6.12
N SER A 439 14.76 -4.56 5.88
CA SER A 439 15.64 -3.74 6.71
C SER A 439 15.23 -2.28 6.67
N LEU A 440 14.90 -1.75 5.49
CA LEU A 440 14.37 -0.40 5.31
C LEU A 440 13.04 -0.21 6.08
N GLY A 441 12.12 -1.16 5.97
CA GLY A 441 10.83 -1.10 6.67
C GLY A 441 10.97 -1.10 8.20
N LEU A 442 11.88 -1.93 8.74
CA LEU A 442 12.17 -1.94 10.17
C LEU A 442 12.91 -0.70 10.64
N PHE A 443 13.82 -0.17 9.83
CA PHE A 443 14.52 1.09 10.09
C PHE A 443 13.52 2.25 10.17
N ILE A 444 12.62 2.35 9.19
CA ILE A 444 11.60 3.40 9.12
C ILE A 444 10.58 3.29 10.27
N LEU A 445 10.33 2.08 10.78
CA LEU A 445 9.46 1.90 11.93
C LEU A 445 10.12 2.36 13.25
N ALA A 446 11.44 2.27 13.33
CA ALA A 446 12.23 2.55 14.53
C ALA A 446 12.69 3.99 14.67
N GLY A 447 12.78 4.71 13.55
CA GLY A 447 13.09 6.14 13.49
C GLY A 447 11.83 6.97 13.57
#